data_AF-A0A242C0Q0-F1
#
_entry.id   AF-A0A242C0Q0-F1
#
_cell.length_a   1.000
_cell.length_b   1.000
_cell.length_c   1.000
_cell.angle_alpha   90.00
_cell.angle_beta   90.00
_cell.angle_gamma   90.00
#
_symmetry.space_group_name_H-M   'P 1'
#
loop_
_entity.id
_entity.type
_entity.pdbx_description
1 polymer ?
#
loop_
_entity_poly.entity_id
_entity_poly.type
_entity_poly.pdbx_seq_one_letter_code
_entity_poly.pdbx_strand_id
1 'polypeptide(L)'
;MARKKTITRDQILKAAYEVVATEGFTRFTARNIAAKMKCSTQPIYLEFKNMDDLKNALINQIYDYLATEVFPVERRGDVIVDLTLNYIGFANKEKRLYRALYLEEHGGGDSMQQFSFDLFVKSVKKEPKYQDLSDVKLQSLHTGVWIVATGLAALMSSGIIHPTEDQIAKLMTETTDNILARETPIDISYH
;
A
#
# COMPACT_ATOMS: atom_id res chain seq x y z
N MET A 1 6.80 -6.18 -45.47
CA MET A 1 7.33 -5.38 -44.34
C MET A 1 6.88 -6.05 -43.05
N ALA A 2 7.78 -6.29 -42.10
CA ALA A 2 7.40 -6.80 -40.78
C ALA A 2 6.51 -5.76 -40.08
N ARG A 3 5.31 -6.15 -39.66
CA ARG A 3 4.40 -5.29 -38.89
C ARG A 3 5.15 -4.82 -37.64
N LYS A 4 5.39 -3.51 -37.52
CA LYS A 4 5.93 -2.92 -36.28
C LYS A 4 5.04 -3.43 -35.14
N LYS A 5 5.61 -4.15 -34.17
CA LYS A 5 4.86 -4.59 -32.99
C LYS A 5 4.37 -3.33 -32.27
N THR A 6 3.06 -3.11 -32.26
CA THR A 6 2.45 -2.02 -31.50
C THR A 6 2.64 -2.32 -30.03
N ILE A 7 3.36 -1.44 -29.33
CA ILE A 7 3.47 -1.50 -27.87
C ILE A 7 2.17 -0.97 -27.30
N THR A 8 1.49 -1.77 -26.47
CA THR A 8 0.18 -1.43 -25.93
C THR A 8 0.28 -0.73 -24.58
N ARG A 9 -0.81 -0.05 -24.20
CA ARG A 9 -1.00 0.53 -22.86
C ARG A 9 -0.66 -0.45 -21.72
N ASP A 10 -1.15 -1.69 -21.80
CA ASP A 10 -0.91 -2.71 -20.77
C ASP A 10 0.55 -3.15 -20.69
N GLN A 11 1.25 -3.23 -21.83
CA GLN A 11 2.67 -3.55 -21.85
C GLN A 11 3.50 -2.44 -21.18
N ILE A 12 3.12 -1.18 -21.40
CA ILE A 12 3.75 -0.03 -20.74
C ILE A 12 3.49 -0.06 -19.25
N LEU A 13 2.24 -0.30 -18.81
CA LEU A 13 1.89 -0.42 -17.39
C LEU A 13 2.65 -1.55 -16.71
N LYS A 14 2.73 -2.72 -17.34
CA LYS A 14 3.51 -3.84 -16.81
C LYS A 14 4.98 -3.49 -16.66
N ALA A 15 5.60 -2.88 -17.67
CA ALA A 15 6.99 -2.45 -17.59
C ALA A 15 7.20 -1.38 -16.50
N ALA A 16 6.26 -0.45 -16.36
CA ALA A 16 6.28 0.58 -15.35
C ALA A 16 6.16 0.00 -13.94
N TYR A 17 5.24 -0.95 -13.72
CA TYR A 17 5.12 -1.71 -12.48
C TYR A 17 6.43 -2.42 -12.17
N GLU A 18 7.04 -3.13 -13.13
CA GLU A 18 8.30 -3.83 -12.91
C GLU A 18 9.44 -2.87 -12.52
N VAL A 19 9.50 -1.67 -13.10
CA VAL A 19 10.47 -0.65 -12.70
C VAL A 19 10.23 -0.21 -11.25
N VAL A 20 8.99 0.10 -10.85
CA VAL A 20 8.68 0.51 -9.47
C VAL A 20 8.94 -0.63 -8.48
N ALA A 21 8.47 -1.83 -8.78
CA ALA A 21 8.62 -3.00 -7.92
C ALA A 21 10.07 -3.46 -7.78
N THR A 22 10.99 -3.02 -8.66
CA THR A 22 12.41 -3.40 -8.57
C THR A 22 13.33 -2.26 -8.18
N GLU A 23 13.01 -1.02 -8.56
CA GLU A 23 13.90 0.13 -8.44
C GLU A 23 13.26 1.32 -7.68
N GLY A 24 11.96 1.26 -7.35
CA GLY A 24 11.23 2.32 -6.65
C GLY A 24 10.72 3.44 -7.55
N PHE A 25 9.91 4.35 -6.99
CA PHE A 25 9.28 5.43 -7.76
C PHE A 25 10.27 6.50 -8.22
N THR A 26 11.43 6.66 -7.57
CA THR A 26 12.51 7.55 -8.03
C THR A 26 13.03 7.18 -9.42
N ARG A 27 12.82 5.93 -9.84
CA ARG A 27 13.27 5.38 -11.12
C ARG A 27 12.16 5.31 -12.15
N PHE A 28 10.96 5.78 -11.80
CA PHE A 28 9.81 5.89 -12.67
C PHE A 28 10.00 7.03 -13.70
N THR A 29 10.71 6.73 -14.78
CA THR A 29 10.98 7.69 -15.87
C THR A 29 10.69 7.07 -17.22
N ALA A 30 10.28 7.88 -18.20
CA ALA A 30 10.04 7.41 -19.57
C ALA A 30 11.24 6.61 -20.11
N ARG A 31 12.47 7.07 -19.84
CA ARG A 31 13.71 6.41 -20.30
C ARG A 31 13.87 5.02 -19.68
N ASN A 32 13.70 4.88 -18.37
CA ASN A 32 13.86 3.59 -17.71
C ASN A 32 12.77 2.59 -18.14
N ILE A 33 11.53 3.04 -18.26
CA ILE A 33 10.40 2.22 -18.72
C ILE A 33 10.61 1.78 -20.18
N ALA A 34 11.02 2.70 -21.05
CA ALA A 34 11.33 2.38 -22.44
C ALA A 34 12.53 1.42 -22.57
N ALA A 35 13.57 1.59 -21.75
CA ALA A 35 14.71 0.68 -21.70
C ALA A 35 14.28 -0.74 -21.28
N LYS A 36 13.38 -0.85 -20.29
CA LYS A 36 12.79 -2.12 -19.86
C LYS A 36 12.04 -2.83 -20.99
N MET A 37 11.30 -2.08 -21.80
CA MET A 37 10.60 -2.59 -22.99
C MET A 37 11.50 -2.75 -24.24
N LYS A 38 12.77 -2.33 -24.17
CA LYS A 38 13.72 -2.28 -25.29
C LYS A 38 13.20 -1.46 -26.49
N CYS A 39 12.60 -0.31 -26.22
CA CYS A 39 12.06 0.60 -27.23
C CYS A 39 12.48 2.07 -26.99
N SER A 40 12.08 2.97 -27.89
CA SER A 40 12.18 4.42 -27.64
C SER A 40 11.13 4.88 -26.63
N THR A 41 11.20 6.12 -26.15
CA THR A 41 10.17 6.67 -25.25
C THR A 41 8.87 7.03 -25.97
N GLN A 42 8.89 7.13 -27.31
CA GLN A 42 7.74 7.55 -28.12
C GLN A 42 6.46 6.74 -27.90
N PRO A 43 6.47 5.40 -27.79
CA PRO A 43 5.25 4.61 -27.55
C PRO A 43 4.55 4.96 -26.25
N ILE A 44 5.29 5.40 -25.22
CA ILE A 44 4.70 5.84 -23.95
C ILE A 44 3.79 7.05 -24.18
N TYR A 45 4.25 8.03 -24.93
CA TYR A 45 3.50 9.27 -25.21
C TYR A 45 2.42 9.12 -26.29
N LEU A 46 2.35 7.98 -26.97
CA LEU A 46 1.23 7.64 -27.85
C LEU A 46 0.05 7.06 -27.06
N GLU A 47 0.33 6.34 -25.97
CA GLU A 47 -0.68 5.66 -25.15
C GLU A 47 -1.08 6.46 -23.91
N PHE A 48 -0.23 7.39 -23.45
CA PHE A 48 -0.44 8.23 -22.26
C PHE A 48 -0.20 9.70 -22.57
N LYS A 49 -1.01 10.58 -21.96
CA LYS A 49 -0.91 12.03 -22.18
C LYS A 49 0.45 12.59 -21.76
N ASN A 50 0.96 12.09 -20.65
CA ASN A 50 2.25 12.46 -20.05
C ASN A 50 2.65 11.40 -19.00
N MET A 51 3.78 11.64 -18.32
CA MET A 51 4.26 10.72 -17.28
C MET A 51 3.34 10.66 -16.04
N ASP A 52 2.61 11.73 -15.73
CA ASP A 52 1.68 11.76 -14.61
C ASP A 52 0.43 10.91 -14.87
N ASP A 53 -0.10 10.94 -16.10
CA ASP A 53 -1.19 10.07 -16.55
C ASP A 53 -0.79 8.58 -16.45
N LEU A 54 0.44 8.24 -16.85
CA LEU A 54 0.98 6.90 -16.64
C LEU A 54 1.16 6.55 -15.15
N LYS A 55 1.67 7.49 -14.34
CA LYS A 55 1.84 7.30 -12.89
C LYS A 55 0.51 7.02 -12.21
N ASN A 56 -0.51 7.83 -12.50
CA ASN A 56 -1.84 7.68 -11.93
C ASN A 56 -2.49 6.36 -12.36
N ALA A 57 -2.37 5.97 -13.64
CA ALA A 57 -2.86 4.68 -14.10
C ALA A 57 -2.18 3.50 -13.39
N LEU A 58 -0.86 3.58 -13.18
CA LEU A 58 -0.13 2.56 -12.41
C LEU A 58 -0.56 2.54 -10.94
N ILE A 59 -0.67 3.70 -10.29
CA ILE A 59 -1.09 3.79 -8.88
C ILE A 59 -2.49 3.20 -8.70
N ASN A 60 -3.43 3.52 -9.58
CA ASN A 60 -4.78 2.94 -9.53
C ASN A 60 -4.74 1.42 -9.69
N GLN A 61 -3.94 0.89 -10.61
CA GLN A 61 -3.77 -0.56 -10.76
C GLN A 61 -3.20 -1.21 -9.49
N ILE A 62 -2.25 -0.55 -8.82
CA ILE A 62 -1.68 -1.03 -7.55
C ILE A 62 -2.74 -0.98 -6.44
N TYR A 63 -3.52 0.10 -6.35
CA TYR A 63 -4.59 0.25 -5.38
C TYR A 63 -5.68 -0.81 -5.55
N ASP A 64 -6.07 -1.11 -6.78
CA ASP A 64 -7.01 -2.17 -7.08
C ASP A 64 -6.46 -3.53 -6.64
N TYR A 65 -5.20 -3.84 -6.94
CA TYR A 65 -4.53 -5.05 -6.47
C TYR A 65 -4.53 -5.15 -4.93
N LEU A 66 -4.12 -4.07 -4.25
CA LEU A 66 -4.09 -4.03 -2.79
C LEU A 66 -5.49 -4.23 -2.18
N ALA A 67 -6.51 -3.59 -2.75
CA ALA A 67 -7.88 -3.61 -2.25
C ALA A 67 -8.63 -4.92 -2.54
N THR A 68 -8.22 -5.67 -3.56
CA THR A 68 -8.94 -6.87 -4.02
C THR A 68 -8.21 -8.18 -3.73
N GLU A 69 -6.88 -8.18 -3.67
CA GLU A 69 -6.09 -9.40 -3.52
C GLU A 69 -5.26 -9.44 -2.23
N VAL A 70 -4.80 -8.29 -1.74
CA VAL A 70 -3.87 -8.25 -0.58
C VAL A 70 -4.62 -8.06 0.73
N PHE A 71 -5.32 -6.94 0.90
CA PHE A 71 -5.94 -6.58 2.17
C PHE A 71 -7.25 -7.27 2.53
N PRO A 72 -8.11 -7.74 1.61
CA PRO A 72 -9.40 -8.34 1.98
C PRO A 72 -9.29 -9.81 2.41
N VAL A 73 -8.08 -10.38 2.51
CA VAL A 73 -7.88 -11.78 2.89
C VAL A 73 -8.20 -11.97 4.37
N GLU A 74 -9.28 -12.69 4.66
CA GLU A 74 -9.61 -13.11 6.03
C GLU A 74 -8.59 -14.14 6.51
N ARG A 75 -8.10 -13.98 7.74
CA ARG A 75 -7.12 -14.89 8.35
C ARG A 75 -7.59 -15.40 9.71
N ARG A 76 -8.12 -14.51 10.55
CA ARG A 76 -8.53 -14.81 11.92
C ARG A 76 -9.92 -14.27 12.27
N GLY A 77 -10.56 -13.54 11.35
CA GLY A 77 -11.92 -13.03 11.53
C GLY A 77 -12.02 -11.74 12.35
N ASP A 78 -10.90 -11.18 12.81
CA ASP A 78 -10.85 -9.81 13.33
C ASP A 78 -10.27 -8.90 12.25
N VAL A 79 -11.07 -7.91 11.82
CA VAL A 79 -10.73 -7.06 10.68
C VAL A 79 -9.42 -6.29 10.85
N ILE A 80 -9.08 -5.82 12.05
CA ILE A 80 -7.85 -5.05 12.29
C ILE A 80 -6.65 -5.99 12.32
N VAL A 81 -6.80 -7.16 12.96
CA VAL A 81 -5.77 -8.20 12.97
C VAL A 81 -5.49 -8.69 11.55
N ASP A 82 -6.53 -8.96 10.75
CA ASP A 82 -6.40 -9.47 9.39
C ASP A 82 -5.74 -8.44 8.47
N LEU A 83 -6.18 -7.18 8.52
CA LEU A 83 -5.49 -6.09 7.82
C LEU A 83 -4.02 -5.99 8.19
N THR A 84 -3.69 -6.14 9.48
CA THR A 84 -2.31 -6.07 9.97
C THR A 84 -1.47 -7.25 9.47
N LEU A 85 -1.99 -8.47 9.54
CA LEU A 85 -1.31 -9.66 9.05
C LEU A 85 -1.10 -9.61 7.53
N ASN A 86 -2.08 -9.09 6.78
CA ASN A 86 -1.97 -8.88 5.34
C ASN A 86 -0.93 -7.81 5.01
N TYR A 87 -0.90 -6.71 5.77
CA TYR A 87 0.12 -5.67 5.65
C TYR A 87 1.54 -6.21 5.88
N ILE A 88 1.75 -6.98 6.95
CA ILE A 88 3.04 -7.62 7.26
C ILE A 88 3.40 -8.67 6.19
N GLY A 89 2.42 -9.44 5.72
CA GLY A 89 2.57 -10.41 4.64
C GLY A 89 3.04 -9.74 3.34
N PHE A 90 2.42 -8.62 2.97
CA PHE A 90 2.80 -7.80 1.83
C PHE A 90 4.21 -7.24 1.98
N ALA A 91 4.54 -6.68 3.15
CA ALA A 91 5.87 -6.17 3.45
C ALA A 91 6.95 -7.26 3.29
N ASN A 92 6.65 -8.52 3.63
CA ASN A 92 7.59 -9.62 3.53
C ASN A 92 7.69 -10.23 2.12
N LYS A 93 6.57 -10.36 1.40
CA LYS A 93 6.51 -10.97 0.08
C LYS A 93 6.95 -10.00 -1.02
N GLU A 94 6.53 -8.75 -0.94
CA GLU A 94 6.72 -7.71 -1.96
C GLU A 94 7.53 -6.52 -1.42
N LYS A 95 8.62 -6.82 -0.70
CA LYS A 95 9.48 -5.87 0.04
C LYS A 95 9.76 -4.54 -0.67
N ARG A 96 10.09 -4.60 -1.96
CA ARG A 96 10.48 -3.42 -2.74
C ARG A 96 9.27 -2.54 -3.07
N LEU A 97 8.15 -3.14 -3.47
CA LEU A 97 6.92 -2.40 -3.71
C LEU A 97 6.38 -1.83 -2.39
N TYR A 98 6.41 -2.63 -1.31
CA TYR A 98 6.08 -2.17 0.03
C TYR A 98 6.88 -0.93 0.43
N ARG A 99 8.22 -0.99 0.31
CA ARG A 99 9.10 0.14 0.62
C ARG A 99 8.78 1.33 -0.27
N ALA A 100 8.60 1.08 -1.56
CA ALA A 100 8.25 2.11 -2.52
C ALA A 100 6.91 2.78 -2.20
N LEU A 101 5.93 2.10 -1.61
CA LEU A 101 4.61 2.69 -1.32
C LEU A 101 4.53 3.33 0.07
N TYR A 102 5.06 2.65 1.11
CA TYR A 102 4.81 3.01 2.50
C TYR A 102 6.00 3.66 3.22
N LEU A 103 7.23 3.54 2.69
CA LEU A 103 8.44 4.04 3.37
C LEU A 103 9.16 5.14 2.59
N GLU A 104 8.92 5.27 1.29
CA GLU A 104 9.49 6.31 0.45
C GLU A 104 8.49 7.47 0.28
N GLU A 105 8.92 8.69 0.58
CA GLU A 105 8.11 9.92 0.44
C GLU A 105 7.57 10.11 -1.00
N HIS A 106 8.35 9.68 -2.00
CA HIS A 106 7.99 9.80 -3.42
C HIS A 106 7.08 8.66 -3.93
N GLY A 107 6.69 7.77 -3.01
CA GLY A 107 6.05 6.49 -3.22
C GLY A 107 4.57 6.45 -3.56
N GLY A 108 3.96 7.63 -3.65
CA GLY A 108 2.52 7.81 -3.52
C GLY A 108 2.18 8.84 -2.46
N GLY A 109 3.09 9.11 -1.51
CA GLY A 109 2.94 10.17 -0.50
C GLY A 109 1.55 10.16 0.15
N ASP A 110 0.94 11.33 0.23
CA ASP A 110 -0.42 11.55 0.75
C ASP A 110 -1.47 10.64 0.10
N SER A 111 -1.34 10.32 -1.19
CA SER A 111 -2.34 9.49 -1.89
C SER A 111 -2.37 8.05 -1.39
N MET A 112 -1.20 7.50 -1.01
CA MET A 112 -1.11 6.13 -0.47
C MET A 112 -1.62 6.10 0.97
N GLN A 113 -1.34 7.15 1.74
CA GLN A 113 -1.87 7.31 3.10
C GLN A 113 -3.40 7.43 3.06
N GLN A 114 -3.94 8.26 2.17
CA GLN A 114 -5.38 8.41 1.97
C GLN A 114 -6.03 7.08 1.55
N PHE A 115 -5.47 6.36 0.58
CA PHE A 115 -5.97 5.04 0.21
C PHE A 115 -5.97 4.07 1.39
N SER A 116 -4.87 4.04 2.16
CA SER A 116 -4.74 3.17 3.33
C SER A 116 -5.82 3.48 4.37
N PHE A 117 -6.07 4.77 4.63
CA PHE A 117 -7.11 5.23 5.54
C PHE A 117 -8.50 4.87 5.02
N ASP A 118 -8.81 5.15 3.76
CA ASP A 118 -10.12 4.87 3.16
C ASP A 118 -10.44 3.38 3.17
N LEU A 119 -9.45 2.55 2.81
CA LEU A 119 -9.57 1.10 2.87
C LEU A 119 -9.78 0.60 4.30
N PHE A 120 -9.03 1.14 5.26
CA PHE A 120 -9.20 0.81 6.67
C PHE A 120 -10.60 1.16 7.16
N VAL A 121 -11.05 2.40 6.97
CA VAL A 121 -12.38 2.88 7.37
C VAL A 121 -13.49 2.05 6.73
N LYS A 122 -13.39 1.80 5.42
CA LYS A 122 -14.36 0.96 4.69
C LYS A 122 -14.42 -0.46 5.25
N SER A 123 -13.30 -0.99 5.74
CA SER A 123 -13.23 -2.35 6.28
C SER A 123 -13.79 -2.39 7.70
N VAL A 124 -13.35 -1.51 8.60
CA VAL A 124 -13.79 -1.53 10.00
C VAL A 124 -15.24 -1.12 10.18
N LYS A 125 -15.78 -0.19 9.37
CA LYS A 125 -17.20 0.22 9.47
C LYS A 125 -18.21 -0.87 9.11
N LYS A 126 -17.76 -2.02 8.58
CA LYS A 126 -18.62 -3.20 8.39
C LYS A 126 -18.90 -3.94 9.69
N GLU A 127 -18.04 -3.77 10.69
CA GLU A 127 -18.19 -4.41 11.99
C GLU A 127 -19.01 -3.53 12.94
N PRO A 128 -20.01 -4.09 13.65
CA PRO A 128 -20.82 -3.34 14.61
C PRO A 128 -19.99 -2.62 15.68
N LYS A 129 -18.83 -3.18 16.06
CA LYS A 129 -17.91 -2.59 17.05
C LYS A 129 -17.38 -1.20 16.64
N TYR A 130 -17.25 -0.92 15.34
CA TYR A 130 -16.60 0.30 14.84
C TYR A 130 -17.54 1.21 14.03
N GLN A 131 -18.76 0.77 13.75
CA GLN A 131 -19.68 1.44 12.81
C GLN A 131 -19.99 2.90 13.20
N ASP A 132 -20.15 3.17 14.50
CA ASP A 132 -20.55 4.47 15.04
C ASP A 132 -19.37 5.33 15.53
N LEU A 133 -18.13 4.93 15.22
CA LEU A 133 -16.96 5.73 15.59
C LEU A 133 -16.91 7.03 14.78
N SER A 134 -16.60 8.13 15.46
CA SER A 134 -16.34 9.42 14.81
C SER A 134 -15.10 9.35 13.94
N ASP A 135 -15.03 10.23 12.93
CA ASP A 135 -13.86 10.30 12.02
C ASP A 135 -12.56 10.55 12.78
N VAL A 136 -12.59 11.39 13.83
CA VAL A 136 -11.43 11.63 14.72
C VAL A 136 -10.96 10.34 15.40
N LYS A 137 -11.90 9.49 15.83
CA LYS A 137 -11.58 8.22 16.49
C LYS A 137 -11.09 7.18 15.50
N LEU A 138 -11.66 7.15 14.29
CA LEU A 138 -11.20 6.31 13.19
C LEU A 138 -9.79 6.68 12.75
N GLN A 139 -9.47 7.97 12.66
CA GLN A 139 -8.13 8.46 12.33
C GLN A 139 -7.11 8.11 13.40
N SER A 140 -7.47 8.25 14.67
CA SER A 140 -6.62 7.81 15.79
C SER A 140 -6.37 6.30 15.74
N LEU A 141 -7.42 5.53 15.44
CA LEU A 141 -7.35 4.07 15.36
C LEU A 141 -6.47 3.61 14.19
N HIS A 142 -6.71 4.14 12.99
CA HIS A 142 -5.89 3.87 11.81
C HIS A 142 -4.43 4.24 12.05
N THR A 143 -4.15 5.43 12.58
CA THR A 143 -2.79 5.91 12.84
C THR A 143 -2.07 4.98 13.81
N GLY A 144 -2.67 4.63 14.95
CA GLY A 144 -2.04 3.76 15.93
C GLY A 144 -1.83 2.34 15.41
N VAL A 145 -2.83 1.77 14.74
CA VAL A 145 -2.73 0.44 14.11
C VAL A 145 -1.62 0.42 13.07
N TRP A 146 -1.57 1.42 12.19
CA TRP A 146 -0.59 1.50 11.11
C TRP A 146 0.84 1.66 11.65
N ILE A 147 1.07 2.47 12.69
CA ILE A 147 2.39 2.61 13.32
C ILE A 147 2.85 1.28 13.91
N VAL A 148 1.99 0.57 14.64
CA VAL A 148 2.35 -0.74 15.22
C VAL A 148 2.61 -1.77 14.12
N ALA A 149 1.75 -1.85 13.11
CA ALA A 149 1.93 -2.75 11.97
C ALA A 149 3.23 -2.47 11.20
N THR A 150 3.59 -1.20 11.00
CA THR A 150 4.83 -0.78 10.36
C THR A 150 6.05 -1.14 11.20
N GLY A 151 5.99 -0.92 12.52
CA GLY A 151 7.04 -1.34 13.45
C GLY A 151 7.27 -2.84 13.44
N LEU A 152 6.18 -3.63 13.49
CA LEU A 152 6.23 -5.09 13.34
C LEU A 152 6.86 -5.49 11.99
N ALA A 153 6.39 -4.94 10.87
CA ALA A 153 6.91 -5.24 9.55
C ALA A 153 8.40 -4.90 9.40
N ALA A 154 8.86 -3.75 9.92
CA ALA A 154 10.25 -3.33 9.88
C ALA A 154 11.17 -4.24 10.71
N LEU A 155 10.77 -4.56 11.95
CA LEU A 155 11.55 -5.43 12.84
C LEU A 155 11.55 -6.90 12.37
N MET A 156 10.44 -7.37 11.78
CA MET A 156 10.37 -8.72 11.21
C MET A 156 11.19 -8.85 9.92
N SER A 157 11.09 -7.87 9.02
CA SER A 157 11.83 -7.89 7.74
C SER A 157 13.35 -7.81 7.91
N SER A 158 13.81 -7.23 9.03
CA SER A 158 15.21 -7.20 9.46
C SER A 158 15.64 -8.42 10.27
N GLY A 159 14.71 -9.33 10.62
CA GLY A 159 15.00 -10.53 11.42
C GLY A 159 15.32 -10.26 12.88
N ILE A 160 14.95 -9.08 13.41
CA ILE A 160 15.16 -8.71 14.81
C ILE A 160 14.13 -9.41 15.71
N ILE A 161 12.90 -9.53 15.24
CA ILE A 161 11.81 -10.23 15.96
C ILE A 161 11.13 -11.25 15.06
N HIS A 162 10.59 -12.31 15.68
CA HIS A 162 9.87 -13.38 15.00
C HIS A 162 8.58 -13.73 15.74
N PRO A 163 7.64 -12.78 15.89
CA PRO A 163 6.37 -13.06 16.56
C PRO A 163 5.54 -14.05 15.74
N THR A 164 4.81 -14.90 16.45
CA THR A 164 3.73 -15.72 15.88
C THR A 164 2.54 -14.85 15.50
N GLU A 165 1.66 -15.34 14.63
CA GLU A 165 0.42 -14.64 14.31
C GLU A 165 -0.47 -14.43 15.54
N ASP A 166 -0.43 -15.34 16.53
CA ASP A 166 -1.13 -15.18 17.81
C ASP A 166 -0.60 -13.99 18.61
N GLN A 167 0.72 -13.82 18.65
CA GLN A 167 1.35 -12.69 19.33
C GLN A 167 1.06 -11.36 18.63
N ILE A 168 1.07 -11.35 17.30
CA ILE A 168 0.66 -10.18 16.51
C ILE A 168 -0.80 -9.86 16.79
N ALA A 169 -1.70 -10.84 16.71
CA ALA A 169 -3.12 -10.66 16.96
C ALA A 169 -3.39 -10.08 18.35
N LYS A 170 -2.77 -10.66 19.38
CA LYS A 170 -2.89 -10.17 20.76
C LYS A 170 -2.43 -8.72 20.88
N LEU A 171 -1.26 -8.37 20.35
CA LEU A 171 -0.75 -7.01 20.37
C LEU A 171 -1.70 -6.03 19.66
N MET A 172 -2.27 -6.43 18.52
CA MET A 172 -3.19 -5.58 17.77
C MET A 172 -4.53 -5.40 18.46
N THR A 173 -5.08 -6.43 19.11
CA THR A 173 -6.28 -6.32 19.94
C THR A 173 -6.04 -5.38 21.11
N GLU A 174 -4.96 -5.57 21.87
CA GLU A 174 -4.59 -4.68 23.00
C GLU A 174 -4.38 -3.24 22.53
N THR A 175 -3.70 -3.04 21.40
CA THR A 175 -3.50 -1.71 20.79
C THR A 175 -4.83 -1.05 20.44
N THR A 176 -5.72 -1.80 19.77
CA THR A 176 -7.04 -1.33 19.37
C THR A 176 -7.86 -0.90 20.57
N ASP A 177 -7.97 -1.77 21.58
CA ASP A 177 -8.78 -1.51 22.76
C ASP A 177 -8.22 -0.32 23.56
N ASN A 178 -6.89 -0.21 23.67
CA ASN A 178 -6.24 0.94 24.29
C ASN A 178 -6.58 2.24 23.55
N ILE A 179 -6.51 2.28 22.22
CA ILE A 179 -6.84 3.48 21.43
C ILE A 179 -8.32 3.85 21.59
N LEU A 180 -9.22 2.85 21.57
CA LEU A 180 -10.64 3.05 21.76
C LEU A 180 -10.97 3.63 23.14
N ALA A 181 -10.26 3.21 24.19
CA ALA A 181 -10.46 3.71 25.55
C ALA A 181 -9.94 5.15 25.79
N ARG A 182 -9.11 5.71 24.90
CA ARG A 182 -8.55 7.07 25.09
C ARG A 182 -9.61 8.16 25.01
N GLU A 183 -9.52 9.14 25.91
CA GLU A 183 -10.32 10.37 25.85
C GLU A 183 -9.77 11.37 24.82
N THR A 184 -8.44 11.37 24.61
CA THR A 184 -7.77 12.26 23.67
C THR A 184 -7.35 11.51 22.38
N PRO A 185 -7.51 12.16 21.21
CA PRO A 185 -7.10 11.55 19.95
C PRO A 185 -5.58 11.38 19.85
N ILE A 186 -5.16 10.50 18.96
CA ILE A 186 -3.76 10.44 18.52
C ILE A 186 -3.63 11.48 17.41
N ASP A 187 -3.06 12.63 17.77
CA ASP A 187 -2.83 13.75 16.85
C ASP A 187 -1.37 13.73 16.39
N ILE A 188 -1.12 13.03 15.29
CA ILE A 188 0.17 13.02 14.60
C ILE A 188 -0.08 13.67 13.24
N SER A 189 0.39 14.90 13.09
CA SER A 189 0.29 15.63 11.82
C SER A 189 1.25 15.02 10.79
N TYR A 190 0.71 14.67 9.63
CA TYR A 190 1.50 14.42 8.42
C TYR A 190 1.75 15.78 7.75
N HIS A 191 3.01 16.12 7.48
CA HIS A 191 3.41 17.36 6.82
C HIS A 191 3.45 17.20 5.30
#